data_AF-A0A3D3L844-F1
#
_entry.id   AF-A0A3D3L844-F1
#
_cell.length_a   1.000
_cell.length_b   1.000
_cell.length_c   1.000
_cell.angle_alpha   90.00
_cell.angle_beta   90.00
_cell.angle_gamma   90.00
#
_symmetry.space_group_name_H-M   'P 1'
#
loop_
_entity.id
_entity.type
_entity.pdbx_description
1 polymer ?
#
loop_
_entity_poly.entity_id
_entity_poly.type
_entity_poly.pdbx_seq_one_letter_code
_entity_poly.pdbx_strand_id
1 'polypeptide(L)'
;HGSENIAVTVYENAHHSFDRYGPVIVDKKGYVLTDCRLKMRADGAVLMNFLDIPMTTPLLQKIGLAFCAERGPSYGGNPEAREKAFQFAREFMGQYLLSDN
;
A
#
# COMPACT_ATOMS: atom_id res chain seq x y z
N HIS A 1 16.53 -2.23 -0.92
CA HIS A 1 15.46 -3.25 -1.04
C HIS A 1 14.25 -2.54 -1.65
N GLY A 2 13.81 -2.94 -2.85
CA GLY A 2 12.78 -2.22 -3.62
C GLY A 2 13.03 -2.11 -5.13
N SER A 3 14.05 -2.80 -5.66
CA SER A 3 14.40 -2.85 -7.08
C SER A 3 14.00 -4.18 -7.72
N GLU A 4 13.07 -4.91 -7.13
CA GLU A 4 12.56 -6.15 -7.72
C GLU A 4 11.31 -5.79 -8.51
N ASN A 5 11.32 -6.10 -9.81
CA ASN A 5 10.18 -5.96 -10.70
C ASN A 5 9.14 -7.03 -10.34
N ILE A 6 8.51 -6.89 -9.18
CA ILE A 6 7.35 -7.69 -8.81
C ILE A 6 6.21 -7.19 -9.68
N ALA A 7 5.64 -8.07 -10.49
CA ALA A 7 4.42 -7.79 -11.22
C ALA A 7 3.29 -7.57 -10.20
N VAL A 8 2.99 -6.31 -9.88
CA VAL A 8 1.88 -5.93 -9.00
C VAL A 8 0.70 -5.55 -9.87
N THR A 9 -0.39 -6.31 -9.76
CA THR A 9 -1.68 -5.92 -10.33
C THR A 9 -2.28 -4.82 -9.45
N VAL A 10 -2.47 -3.63 -10.04
CA VAL A 10 -3.19 -2.52 -9.39
C VAL A 10 -4.54 -2.38 -10.09
N TYR A 11 -5.62 -2.70 -9.38
CA TYR A 11 -6.97 -2.54 -9.89
C TYR A 11 -7.36 -1.05 -9.95
N GLU A 12 -8.25 -0.71 -10.88
CA GLU A 12 -8.76 0.65 -11.01
C GLU A 12 -9.53 1.05 -9.74
N ASN A 13 -9.38 2.31 -9.33
CA ASN A 13 -10.01 2.85 -8.11
C ASN A 13 -9.72 1.97 -6.88
N ALA A 14 -8.48 1.48 -6.77
CA ALA A 14 -8.04 0.76 -5.59
C ALA A 14 -7.97 1.72 -4.39
N HIS A 15 -8.74 1.42 -3.35
CA HIS A 15 -8.73 2.12 -2.07
C HIS A 15 -8.73 1.11 -0.92
N HIS A 16 -8.43 1.59 0.29
CA HIS A 16 -8.46 0.72 1.46
C HIS A 16 -9.85 0.10 1.65
N SER A 17 -9.92 -1.13 2.15
CA SER A 17 -11.18 -1.86 2.39
C SER A 17 -11.98 -2.22 1.13
N PHE A 18 -11.34 -2.31 -0.04
CA PHE A 18 -11.98 -2.65 -1.33
C PHE A 18 -12.84 -3.93 -1.28
N ASP A 19 -12.51 -4.86 -0.40
CA ASP A 19 -13.18 -6.15 -0.22
C ASP A 19 -14.50 -6.06 0.59
N ARG A 20 -14.77 -4.93 1.24
CA ARG A 20 -16.01 -4.73 2.00
C ARG A 20 -17.24 -4.58 1.11
N TYR A 21 -18.39 -4.93 1.67
CA TYR A 21 -19.69 -4.52 1.15
C TYR A 21 -20.01 -3.14 1.74
N GLY A 22 -20.04 -2.09 0.90
CA GLY A 22 -20.40 -0.75 1.35
C GLY A 22 -19.89 0.37 0.43
N PRO A 23 -20.37 1.60 0.60
CA PRO A 23 -19.95 2.74 -0.20
C PRO A 23 -18.52 3.17 0.11
N VAL A 24 -17.94 3.95 -0.79
CA VAL A 24 -16.67 4.66 -0.57
C VAL A 24 -16.90 5.88 0.31
N ILE A 25 -16.07 6.04 1.34
CA ILE A 25 -16.11 7.11 2.33
C ILE A 25 -14.74 7.79 2.37
N VAL A 26 -14.73 9.12 2.54
CA VAL A 26 -13.51 9.91 2.74
C VAL A 26 -13.30 10.16 4.22
N ASP A 27 -12.18 9.69 4.78
CA ASP A 27 -11.77 10.04 6.14
C ASP A 27 -10.89 11.29 6.11
N LYS A 28 -11.48 12.46 6.40
CA LYS A 28 -10.77 13.75 6.42
C LYS A 28 -9.56 13.79 7.35
N LYS A 29 -9.50 12.94 8.38
CA LYS A 29 -8.37 12.88 9.32
C LYS A 29 -7.37 11.79 8.95
N GLY A 30 -7.72 10.85 8.08
CA GLY A 30 -6.80 9.84 7.59
C GLY A 30 -5.65 10.44 6.77
N TYR A 31 -4.54 9.70 6.68
CA TYR A 31 -3.40 10.05 5.83
C TYR A 31 -3.48 9.28 4.50
N VAL A 32 -3.19 9.97 3.40
CA VAL A 32 -2.91 9.36 2.10
C VAL A 32 -1.40 9.15 2.00
N LEU A 33 -0.97 7.90 1.80
CA LEU A 33 0.45 7.52 1.79
C LEU A 33 0.93 7.02 0.42
N THR A 34 0.15 7.24 -0.64
CA THR A 34 0.45 6.76 -2.01
C THR A 34 1.86 7.15 -2.45
N ASP A 35 2.25 8.39 -2.18
CA ASP A 35 3.56 8.96 -2.55
C ASP A 35 4.61 8.87 -1.42
N CYS A 36 4.25 8.26 -0.28
CA CYS A 36 5.18 8.02 0.85
C CYS A 36 5.93 6.69 0.73
N ARG A 37 6.27 6.27 -0.50
CA ARG A 37 7.13 5.09 -0.71
C ARG A 37 8.58 5.51 -0.52
N LEU A 38 9.20 5.05 0.56
CA LEU A 38 10.51 5.50 1.03
C LEU A 38 11.57 4.42 0.78
N LYS A 39 12.79 4.84 0.42
CA LYS A 39 13.93 3.93 0.29
C LYS A 39 14.40 3.47 1.66
N MET A 40 14.88 2.24 1.75
CA MET A 40 15.48 1.69 2.96
C MET A 40 16.89 1.18 2.66
N ARG A 41 17.83 1.58 3.52
CA ARG A 41 19.22 1.11 3.52
C ARG A 41 19.31 -0.35 3.97
N ALA A 42 20.45 -0.98 3.72
CA ALA A 42 20.72 -2.37 4.12
C ALA A 42 20.72 -2.57 5.65
N ASP A 43 20.98 -1.52 6.42
CA ASP A 43 20.93 -1.51 7.88
C ASP A 43 19.51 -1.24 8.45
N GLY A 44 18.51 -1.13 7.58
CA GLY A 44 17.11 -0.88 7.98
C GLY A 44 16.76 0.59 8.17
N ALA A 45 17.70 1.54 8.02
CA ALA A 45 17.37 2.96 8.09
C ALA A 45 16.54 3.40 6.87
N VAL A 46 15.35 3.96 7.13
CA VAL A 46 14.47 4.54 6.10
C VAL A 46 14.95 5.94 5.74
N LEU A 47 15.02 6.26 4.46
CA LEU A 47 15.53 7.53 3.93
C LEU A 47 14.40 8.49 3.59
N MET A 48 14.63 9.79 3.78
CA MET A 48 13.75 10.84 3.24
C MET A 48 13.76 10.84 1.72
N ASN A 49 12.61 11.01 1.08
CA ASN A 49 12.48 10.99 -0.39
C ASN A 49 13.17 12.16 -1.11
N PHE A 50 13.41 13.29 -0.44
CA PHE A 50 13.97 14.50 -1.08
C PHE A 50 15.48 14.72 -0.81
N LEU A 51 16.02 14.18 0.30
CA LEU A 51 17.39 14.47 0.77
C LEU A 51 18.22 13.21 1.10
N ASP A 52 17.66 12.01 0.97
CA ASP A 52 18.29 10.74 1.37
C ASP A 52 18.83 10.73 2.82
N ILE A 53 18.27 11.57 3.70
CA ILE A 53 18.61 11.63 5.12
C ILE A 53 17.97 10.43 5.83
N PRO A 54 18.73 9.65 6.61
CA PRO A 54 18.17 8.54 7.38
C PRO A 54 17.27 9.04 8.51
N MET A 55 16.01 8.61 8.51
CA MET A 55 15.00 8.94 9.50
C MET A 55 15.09 8.03 10.74
N THR A 56 16.24 8.05 11.40
CA THR A 56 16.54 7.23 12.59
C THR A 56 16.00 7.80 13.90
N THR A 57 15.38 8.98 13.86
CA THR A 57 14.76 9.63 15.02
C THR A 57 13.29 9.95 14.78
N PRO A 58 12.46 10.03 15.83
CA PRO A 58 11.04 10.40 15.69
C PRO A 58 10.83 11.77 15.04
N LEU A 59 11.74 12.72 15.25
CA LEU A 59 11.65 14.05 14.63
C LEU A 59 11.81 13.97 13.10
N LEU A 60 12.83 13.25 12.64
CA LEU A 60 13.08 13.08 11.20
C LEU A 60 11.96 12.29 10.52
N GLN A 61 11.40 11.28 11.19
CA GLN A 61 10.24 10.54 10.67
C GLN A 61 9.01 11.42 10.52
N LYS A 62 8.72 12.29 11.49
CA LYS A 62 7.62 13.26 11.40
C LYS A 62 7.82 14.26 10.26
N ILE A 63 9.06 14.74 10.08
CA ILE A 63 9.41 15.62 8.96
C ILE A 63 9.18 14.88 7.65
N GLY A 64 9.76 13.68 7.47
CA GLY A 64 9.58 12.91 6.24
C GLY A 64 8.11 12.63 5.91
N LEU A 65 7.30 12.26 6.91
CA LEU A 65 5.87 12.07 6.74
C LEU A 65 5.16 13.37 6.28
N ALA A 66 5.48 14.51 6.90
CA ALA A 66 4.86 15.78 6.56
C ALA A 66 5.14 16.25 5.11
N PHE A 67 6.23 15.78 4.51
CA PHE A 67 6.60 16.13 3.13
C PHE A 67 5.95 15.26 2.06
N CYS A 68 5.42 14.07 2.40
CA CYS A 68 4.84 13.16 1.42
C CYS A 68 3.37 12.81 1.67
N ALA A 69 2.87 12.95 2.90
CA ALA A 69 1.53 12.50 3.24
C ALA A 69 0.50 13.59 3.00
N GLU A 70 -0.60 13.23 2.33
CA GLU A 70 -1.78 14.08 2.22
C GLU A 70 -2.86 13.65 3.22
N ARG A 71 -4.01 14.32 3.21
CA ARG A 71 -5.17 14.03 4.06
C ARG A 71 -6.38 13.64 3.22
N GLY A 72 -7.29 12.87 3.82
CA GLY A 72 -8.55 12.52 3.17
C GLY A 72 -8.49 11.27 2.30
N PRO A 73 -7.90 10.13 2.75
CA PRO A 73 -7.99 8.90 1.98
C PRO A 73 -9.44 8.44 1.84
N SER A 74 -9.73 7.83 0.69
CA SER A 74 -10.94 7.06 0.48
C SER A 74 -10.76 5.63 1.01
N TYR A 75 -11.84 5.06 1.53
CA TYR A 75 -11.94 3.64 1.85
C TYR A 75 -13.38 3.16 1.67
N GLY A 76 -13.58 1.88 1.36
CA GLY A 76 -14.91 1.30 1.14
C GLY A 76 -14.90 0.19 0.11
N GLY A 77 -16.08 -0.32 -0.26
CA GLY A 77 -16.16 -1.42 -1.22
C GLY A 77 -15.77 -1.02 -2.64
N ASN A 78 -15.18 -1.96 -3.38
CA ASN A 78 -15.01 -1.93 -4.82
C ASN A 78 -15.42 -3.31 -5.36
N PRO A 79 -16.68 -3.48 -5.83
CA PRO A 79 -17.20 -4.79 -6.21
C PRO A 79 -16.37 -5.50 -7.29
N GLU A 80 -15.87 -4.74 -8.26
CA GLU A 80 -15.06 -5.27 -9.36
C GLU A 80 -13.68 -5.73 -8.88
N ALA A 81 -12.96 -4.87 -8.13
CA ALA A 81 -11.67 -5.24 -7.58
C ALA A 81 -11.78 -6.41 -6.61
N ARG A 82 -12.86 -6.46 -5.82
CA ARG A 82 -13.13 -7.58 -4.91
C ARG A 82 -13.31 -8.89 -5.67
N GLU A 83 -14.14 -8.92 -6.71
CA GLU A 83 -14.38 -10.14 -7.49
C GLU A 83 -13.08 -10.65 -8.12
N LYS A 84 -12.33 -9.77 -8.79
CA LYS A 84 -11.05 -10.09 -9.43
C LYS A 84 -10.00 -10.56 -8.42
N ALA A 85 -9.86 -9.86 -7.29
CA ALA A 85 -8.90 -10.23 -6.25
C ALA A 85 -9.23 -11.59 -5.60
N PHE A 86 -10.51 -11.87 -5.35
CA PHE A 86 -10.93 -13.15 -4.78
C PHE A 86 -10.75 -14.29 -5.77
N GLN A 87 -11.03 -14.06 -7.06
CA GLN A 87 -10.74 -15.05 -8.10
C GLN A 87 -9.24 -15.35 -8.18
N PHE A 88 -8.40 -14.33 -8.27
CA PHE A 88 -6.94 -14.47 -8.26
C PHE A 88 -6.45 -15.26 -7.05
N ALA A 89 -6.92 -14.92 -5.85
CA ALA A 89 -6.53 -15.62 -4.63
C ALA A 89 -6.94 -17.10 -4.65
N ARG A 90 -8.16 -17.41 -5.11
CA ARG A 90 -8.63 -18.81 -5.23
C ARG A 90 -7.76 -19.61 -6.21
N GLU A 91 -7.49 -19.05 -7.38
CA GLU A 91 -6.67 -19.69 -8.41
C GLU A 91 -5.24 -19.92 -7.91
N PHE A 92 -4.62 -18.90 -7.31
CA PHE A 92 -3.28 -19.00 -6.73
C PHE A 92 -3.21 -20.07 -5.64
N MET A 93 -4.13 -20.04 -4.66
CA MET A 93 -4.15 -21.03 -3.59
C MET A 93 -4.40 -22.45 -4.14
N GLY A 94 -5.34 -22.59 -5.08
CA GLY A 94 -5.63 -23.85 -5.73
C GLY A 94 -4.44 -24.45 -6.45
N GLN A 95 -3.63 -23.63 -7.15
CA GLN A 95 -2.49 -24.08 -7.94
C GLN A 95 -1.20 -24.33 -7.13
N TYR A 96 -0.97 -23.58 -6.06
CA TYR A 96 0.33 -23.57 -5.39
C TYR A 96 0.31 -24.02 -3.94
N LEU A 97 -0.86 -24.09 -3.30
CA LEU A 97 -0.97 -24.39 -1.87
C LEU A 97 -1.86 -25.59 -1.54
N LEU A 98 -2.88 -25.85 -2.38
CA LEU A 98 -3.89 -26.88 -2.13
C LEU A 98 -3.87 -28.04 -3.13
N SER A 99 -3.08 -27.92 -4.20
CA SER A 99 -2.83 -29.05 -5.09
C SER A 99 -1.88 -30.00 -4.38
N ASP A 100 -2.41 -31.10 -3.87
CA ASP A 100 -1.61 -32.26 -3.51
C ASP A 100 -1.00 -32.81 -4.81
N ASN A 101 0.33 -32.79 -4.93
CA ASN A 101 0.99 -33.75 -5.81
C ASN A 101 0.80 -35.15 -5.24
#